data_AF-A0A4Q2UPP9-F1
#
_entry.id   AF-A0A4Q2UPP9-F1
#
_cell.length_a   1.000
_cell.length_b   1.000
_cell.length_c   1.000
_cell.angle_alpha   90.00
_cell.angle_beta   90.00
_cell.angle_gamma   90.00
#
_symmetry.space_group_name_H-M   'P 1'
#
loop_
_entity.id
_entity.type
_entity.pdbx_description
1 polymer ?
#
loop_
_entity_poly.entity_id
_entity_poly.type
_entity_poly.pdbx_seq_one_letter_code
_entity_poly.pdbx_strand_id
1 'polypeptide(L)'
;MQTNEFYVPEAKCREIYSKSDLTSIIEKSCSKTFFWQNQEYIYGGSGHKAGVILYIKAYRVEPLSTYKGTLTPLKYGPHFEQVDLGNRERSYAGMLLTNGGRELVVCAPEYTFKQLDVGKQLSIF
;
A
#
# COMPACT_ATOMS: atom_id res chain seq x y z
N MET A 1 -5.24 12.09 17.02
CA MET A 1 -5.49 11.26 15.82
C MET A 1 -4.25 10.41 15.63
N GLN A 2 -4.40 9.09 15.60
CA GLN A 2 -3.26 8.19 15.44
C GLN A 2 -2.70 8.42 14.03
N THR A 3 -1.49 8.96 13.93
CA THR A 3 -0.83 9.14 12.64
C THR A 3 -0.47 7.76 12.13
N ASN A 4 -1.03 7.35 10.98
CA ASN A 4 -0.70 6.10 10.30
C ASN A 4 0.67 6.21 9.61
N GLU A 5 1.67 6.71 10.33
CA GLU A 5 2.99 7.02 9.81
C GLU A 5 4.02 6.09 10.45
N PHE A 6 4.85 5.48 9.62
CA PHE A 6 6.02 4.72 10.04
C PHE A 6 7.27 5.45 9.62
N TYR A 7 8.19 5.64 10.57
CA TYR A 7 9.54 6.08 10.26
C TYR A 7 10.43 4.85 10.17
N VAL A 8 10.97 4.59 8.99
CA VAL A 8 11.72 3.38 8.69
C VAL A 8 13.13 3.70 8.18
N PRO A 9 14.10 2.78 8.35
CA PRO A 9 15.42 2.95 7.76
C PRO A 9 15.35 3.09 6.24
N GLU A 10 16.32 3.78 5.65
CA GLU A 10 16.42 3.96 4.20
C GLU A 10 16.35 2.63 3.43
N ALA A 11 17.02 1.59 3.93
CA ALA A 11 16.99 0.26 3.34
C ALA A 11 15.56 -0.27 3.21
N LYS A 12 14.69 -0.01 4.19
CA LYS A 12 13.29 -0.42 4.14
C LYS A 12 12.50 0.40 3.12
N CYS A 13 12.72 1.71 3.02
CA CYS A 13 12.11 2.52 1.96
C CYS A 13 12.50 2.01 0.57
N ARG A 14 13.79 1.68 0.34
CA ARG A 14 14.27 1.11 -0.94
C ARG A 14 13.65 -0.25 -1.23
N GLU A 15 13.54 -1.12 -0.23
CA GLU A 15 12.87 -2.42 -0.34
C GLU A 15 11.41 -2.24 -0.79
N ILE A 16 10.65 -1.39 -0.09
CA ILE A 16 9.24 -1.13 -0.42
C ILE A 16 9.11 -0.55 -1.83
N TYR A 17 9.98 0.40 -2.20
CA TYR A 17 9.96 1.01 -3.52
C TYR A 17 10.27 0.01 -4.64
N SER A 18 11.13 -0.99 -4.40
CA SER A 18 11.36 -2.08 -5.36
C SER A 18 10.13 -2.98 -5.59
N LYS A 19 9.13 -2.90 -4.68
CA LYS A 19 7.82 -3.55 -4.80
C LYS A 19 6.79 -2.63 -5.44
N SER A 20 7.15 -1.39 -5.80
CA SER A 20 6.30 -0.58 -6.67
C SER A 20 6.09 -1.37 -7.96
N ASP A 21 4.84 -1.65 -8.25
CA ASP A 21 4.44 -2.13 -9.55
C ASP A 21 3.74 -0.97 -10.25
N LEU A 22 4.20 -0.64 -11.45
CA LEU A 22 3.60 0.42 -12.27
C LEU A 22 2.31 -0.06 -12.92
N THR A 23 2.04 -1.37 -12.92
CA THR A 23 0.69 -1.86 -13.16
C THR A 23 -0.12 -1.48 -11.94
N SER A 24 -1.07 -0.56 -12.12
CA SER A 24 -2.06 -0.19 -11.10
C SER A 24 -2.48 -1.43 -10.31
N ILE A 25 -2.68 -1.28 -9.00
CA ILE A 25 -3.41 -2.28 -8.21
C ILE A 25 -4.75 -2.48 -8.92
N ILE A 26 -4.86 -3.52 -9.73
CA ILE A 26 -6.05 -3.89 -10.48
C ILE A 26 -6.54 -5.20 -9.92
N GLU A 27 -7.86 -5.35 -9.86
CA GLU A 27 -8.44 -6.62 -9.44
C GLU A 27 -7.90 -7.70 -10.39
N LYS A 28 -7.32 -8.76 -9.80
CA LYS A 28 -6.73 -9.93 -10.47
C LYS A 28 -5.30 -9.81 -11.04
N SER A 29 -4.52 -8.76 -10.78
CA SER A 29 -3.09 -8.75 -11.17
C SER A 29 -2.11 -8.71 -10.01
N CYS A 30 -0.96 -9.33 -10.26
CA CYS A 30 0.10 -9.64 -9.32
C CYS A 30 0.68 -8.38 -8.70
N SER A 31 0.22 -8.03 -7.50
CA SER A 31 0.86 -6.98 -6.72
C SER A 31 1.86 -7.61 -5.75
N LYS A 32 3.12 -7.17 -5.81
CA LYS A 32 4.13 -7.56 -4.82
C LYS A 32 3.77 -6.98 -3.45
N THR A 33 3.82 -7.81 -2.41
CA THR A 33 3.61 -7.38 -1.02
C THR A 33 4.94 -7.29 -0.26
N PHE A 34 4.91 -6.65 0.90
CA PHE A 34 6.03 -6.57 1.84
C PHE A 34 5.54 -6.66 3.28
N PHE A 35 6.43 -7.06 4.19
CA PHE A 35 6.11 -7.16 5.61
C PHE A 35 6.74 -6.02 6.42
N TRP A 36 6.00 -5.50 7.39
CA TRP A 36 6.49 -4.59 8.41
C TRP A 36 5.77 -4.86 9.74
N GLN A 37 6.53 -4.97 10.84
CA GLN A 37 5.97 -5.25 12.19
C GLN A 37 4.95 -6.42 12.20
N ASN A 38 5.31 -7.52 11.52
CA ASN A 38 4.48 -8.73 11.40
C ASN A 38 3.10 -8.50 10.71
N GLN A 39 2.95 -7.43 9.95
CA GLN A 39 1.80 -7.17 9.09
C GLN A 39 2.22 -7.10 7.63
N GLU A 40 1.34 -7.56 6.74
CA GLU A 40 1.55 -7.54 5.29
C GLU A 40 0.95 -6.27 4.69
N TYR A 41 1.69 -5.66 3.77
CA TYR A 41 1.32 -4.42 3.11
C TYR A 41 1.52 -4.51 1.60
N ILE A 42 0.80 -3.65 0.89
CA ILE A 42 0.94 -3.43 -0.54
C ILE A 42 1.30 -1.96 -0.81
N TYR A 43 2.17 -1.73 -1.79
CA TYR A 43 2.55 -0.39 -2.22
C TYR A 43 1.36 0.36 -2.85
N GLY A 44 1.06 1.57 -2.38
CA GLY A 44 -0.03 2.42 -2.88
C GLY A 44 0.44 3.69 -3.62
N GLY A 45 1.72 4.03 -3.56
CA GLY A 45 2.29 5.19 -4.25
C GLY A 45 3.49 5.79 -3.51
N SER A 46 4.20 6.74 -4.11
CA SER A 46 5.28 7.45 -3.44
C SER A 46 5.40 8.90 -3.90
N GLY A 47 5.80 9.76 -2.97
CA GLY A 47 6.18 11.13 -3.25
C GLY A 47 7.69 11.25 -3.38
N HIS A 48 8.15 11.97 -4.40
CA HIS A 48 9.57 12.19 -4.66
C HIS A 48 9.90 13.67 -4.71
N LYS A 49 11.12 14.03 -4.31
CA LYS A 49 11.71 15.36 -4.53
C LYS A 49 13.13 15.20 -5.02
N ALA A 50 13.43 15.74 -6.20
CA ALA A 50 14.76 15.64 -6.83
C ALA A 50 15.31 14.20 -6.88
N GLY A 51 14.45 13.21 -7.17
CA GLY A 51 14.83 11.79 -7.24
C GLY A 51 14.88 11.06 -5.89
N VAL A 52 14.74 11.77 -4.76
CA VAL A 52 14.73 11.19 -3.41
C VAL A 52 13.31 10.85 -2.99
N ILE A 53 13.09 9.64 -2.46
CA ILE A 53 11.80 9.20 -1.91
C ILE A 53 11.54 9.97 -0.60
N LEU A 54 10.48 10.77 -0.56
CA LEU A 54 10.06 11.48 0.66
C LEU A 54 9.16 10.61 1.53
N TYR A 55 8.23 9.91 0.89
CA TYR A 55 7.30 9.01 1.56
C TYR A 55 6.80 7.96 0.59
N ILE A 56 6.37 6.83 1.15
CA ILE A 56 5.69 5.76 0.45
C ILE A 56 4.34 5.52 1.11
N LYS A 57 3.27 5.59 0.33
CA LYS A 57 1.93 5.19 0.73
C LYS A 57 1.80 3.69 0.56
N ALA A 58 1.12 3.04 1.50
CA ALA A 58 0.87 1.62 1.46
C ALA A 58 -0.42 1.27 2.21
N TYR A 59 -1.04 0.17 1.85
CA TYR A 59 -2.22 -0.35 2.54
C TYR A 59 -1.88 -1.69 3.19
N ARG A 60 -2.43 -1.95 4.38
CA ARG A 60 -2.37 -3.29 4.95
C ARG A 60 -3.22 -4.22 4.08
N VAL A 61 -2.80 -5.47 3.93
CA VAL A 61 -3.59 -6.50 3.25
C VAL A 61 -3.82 -7.68 4.17
N GLU A 62 -4.96 -8.33 4.02
CA GLU A 62 -5.32 -9.55 4.74
C GLU A 62 -5.80 -10.63 3.78
N PRO A 63 -5.55 -11.92 4.04
CA PRO A 63 -6.19 -13.00 3.31
C PRO A 63 -7.71 -12.85 3.32
N LEU A 64 -8.36 -13.08 2.18
CA LEU A 64 -9.82 -13.03 2.05
C LEU A 64 -10.51 -13.93 3.09
N SER A 65 -9.93 -15.10 3.38
CA SER A 65 -10.45 -16.05 4.37
C SER A 65 -10.51 -15.51 5.80
N THR A 66 -9.70 -14.51 6.12
CA THR A 66 -9.61 -13.90 7.47
C THR A 66 -10.22 -12.51 7.55
N TYR A 67 -10.50 -11.88 6.41
CA TYR A 67 -11.04 -10.53 6.34
C TYR A 67 -12.50 -10.50 6.84
N LYS A 68 -12.78 -9.61 7.79
CA LYS A 68 -14.11 -9.47 8.42
C LYS A 68 -14.87 -8.22 7.99
N GLY A 69 -14.25 -7.38 7.16
CA GLY A 69 -14.86 -6.13 6.70
C GLY A 69 -15.81 -6.34 5.52
N THR A 70 -16.47 -5.26 5.12
CA THR A 70 -17.30 -5.24 3.92
C THR A 70 -16.43 -5.20 2.68
N LEU A 71 -16.64 -6.15 1.76
CA LEU A 71 -16.06 -6.05 0.41
C LEU A 71 -16.78 -4.95 -0.35
N THR A 72 -16.03 -4.01 -0.92
CA THR A 72 -16.60 -2.90 -1.70
C THR A 72 -16.60 -3.30 -3.18
N PRO A 73 -17.76 -3.36 -3.84
CA PRO A 73 -17.98 -4.22 -5.00
C PRO A 73 -17.17 -3.89 -6.26
N LEU A 74 -16.77 -5.01 -6.89
CA LEU A 74 -16.06 -5.24 -8.15
C LEU A 74 -16.88 -4.91 -9.42
N LYS A 75 -17.63 -3.80 -9.48
CA LYS A 75 -18.21 -3.39 -10.77
C LYS A 75 -17.10 -2.81 -11.64
N TYR A 76 -16.42 -3.70 -12.36
CA TYR A 76 -15.49 -3.41 -13.43
C TYR A 76 -16.24 -2.79 -14.61
N GLY A 77 -16.52 -1.49 -14.50
CA GLY A 77 -16.44 -0.62 -15.67
C GLY A 77 -14.97 -0.34 -15.99
N PRO A 78 -14.67 0.65 -16.83
CA PRO A 78 -13.30 1.11 -17.01
C PRO A 78 -12.83 1.82 -15.71
N HIS A 79 -12.36 1.02 -14.74
CA HIS A 79 -11.80 1.50 -13.47
C HIS A 79 -10.73 2.57 -13.70
N PHE A 80 -9.90 2.33 -14.71
CA PHE A 80 -8.88 3.28 -15.16
C PHE A 80 -9.49 4.62 -15.58
N GLU A 81 -10.56 4.63 -16.38
CA GLU A 81 -11.23 5.87 -16.77
C GLU A 81 -11.82 6.60 -15.56
N GLN A 82 -12.43 5.88 -14.61
CA GLN A 82 -12.99 6.51 -13.41
C GLN A 82 -11.91 7.10 -12.49
N VAL A 83 -10.74 6.44 -12.41
CA VAL A 83 -9.56 6.96 -11.70
C VAL A 83 -9.02 8.20 -12.40
N ASP A 84 -8.86 8.15 -13.72
CA ASP A 84 -8.30 9.26 -14.50
C ASP A 84 -9.23 10.48 -14.51
N LEU A 85 -10.54 10.26 -14.48
CA LEU A 85 -11.56 11.31 -14.30
C LEU A 85 -11.66 11.81 -12.85
N GLY A 86 -10.96 11.19 -11.89
CA GLY A 86 -10.99 11.57 -10.48
C GLY A 86 -12.25 11.14 -9.72
N ASN A 87 -13.10 10.31 -10.32
CA ASN A 87 -14.34 9.82 -9.72
C ASN A 87 -14.12 8.63 -8.77
N ARG A 88 -12.92 8.03 -8.77
CA ARG A 88 -12.56 6.87 -7.96
C ARG A 88 -11.10 6.91 -7.51
N GLU A 89 -10.83 6.44 -6.31
CA GLU A 89 -9.47 6.18 -5.84
C GLU A 89 -8.85 4.95 -6.55
N ARG A 90 -7.54 4.99 -6.79
CA ARG A 90 -6.76 3.88 -7.37
C ARG A 90 -6.77 2.63 -6.51
N SER A 91 -6.84 2.80 -5.19
CA SER A 91 -6.87 1.72 -4.22
C SER A 91 -7.76 2.15 -3.07
N TYR A 92 -8.56 1.22 -2.55
CA TYR A 92 -9.59 1.51 -1.57
C TYR A 92 -9.80 0.31 -0.65
N ALA A 93 -10.38 0.56 0.52
CA ALA A 93 -10.68 -0.48 1.49
C ALA A 93 -11.72 -1.48 0.97
N GLY A 94 -11.48 -2.77 1.19
CA GLY A 94 -12.33 -3.86 0.71
C GLY A 94 -12.10 -4.22 -0.76
N MET A 95 -11.04 -3.71 -1.39
CA MET A 95 -10.62 -4.11 -2.74
C MET A 95 -9.97 -5.50 -2.72
N LEU A 96 -10.37 -6.38 -3.64
CA LEU A 96 -9.84 -7.73 -3.79
C LEU A 96 -8.65 -7.76 -4.75
N LEU A 97 -7.59 -8.44 -4.34
CA LEU A 97 -6.33 -8.58 -5.08
C LEU A 97 -5.94 -10.05 -5.19
N THR A 98 -5.16 -10.38 -6.23
CA THR A 98 -4.60 -11.72 -6.39
C THR A 98 -3.08 -11.65 -6.45
N ASN A 99 -2.40 -12.34 -5.55
CA ASN A 99 -0.93 -12.41 -5.51
C ASN A 99 -0.49 -13.89 -5.43
N GLY A 100 0.05 -14.43 -6.52
CA GLY A 100 0.55 -15.82 -6.55
C GLY A 100 -0.49 -16.87 -6.16
N GLY A 101 -1.76 -16.66 -6.55
CA GLY A 101 -2.89 -17.53 -6.18
C GLY A 101 -3.52 -17.23 -4.82
N ARG A 102 -2.97 -16.30 -4.04
CA ARG A 102 -3.58 -15.80 -2.79
C ARG A 102 -4.59 -14.71 -3.10
N GLU A 103 -5.77 -14.82 -2.53
CA GLU A 103 -6.77 -13.75 -2.52
C GLU A 103 -6.54 -12.86 -1.29
N LEU A 104 -6.25 -11.59 -1.55
CA LEU A 104 -5.94 -10.58 -0.53
C LEU A 104 -6.94 -9.44 -0.59
N VAL A 105 -7.22 -8.83 0.55
CA VAL A 105 -8.14 -7.69 0.66
C VAL A 105 -7.39 -6.48 1.21
N VAL A 106 -7.49 -5.35 0.50
CA VAL A 106 -6.94 -4.06 0.95
C VAL A 106 -7.71 -3.58 2.17
N CYS A 107 -6.99 -3.28 3.25
CA CYS A 107 -7.53 -2.73 4.48
C CYS A 107 -7.31 -1.21 4.54
N ALA A 108 -8.29 -0.49 5.10
CA ALA A 108 -8.06 0.85 5.62
C ALA A 108 -7.42 0.78 7.03
N PRO A 109 -6.71 1.84 7.45
CA PRO A 109 -6.40 3.06 6.70
C PRO A 109 -5.19 2.89 5.74
N GLU A 110 -4.93 3.91 4.93
CA GLU A 110 -3.64 4.06 4.24
C GLU A 110 -2.55 4.42 5.27
N TYR A 111 -1.37 3.84 5.12
CA TYR A 111 -0.18 4.07 5.92
C TYR A 111 0.89 4.78 5.11
N THR A 112 1.66 5.65 5.77
CA THR A 112 2.76 6.41 5.17
C THR A 112 4.10 6.00 5.78
N PHE A 113 4.98 5.43 4.97
CA PHE A 113 6.35 5.10 5.34
C PHE A 113 7.28 6.26 4.95
N LYS A 114 7.94 6.87 5.93
CA LYS A 114 8.91 7.94 5.76
C LYS A 114 10.30 7.42 6.15
N GLN A 115 11.33 7.89 5.46
CA GLN A 115 12.70 7.61 5.85
C GLN A 115 13.00 8.33 7.18
N LEU A 116 13.66 7.63 8.11
CA LEU A 116 14.26 8.25 9.29
C LEU A 116 15.35 9.24 8.86
N ASP A 117 15.28 10.48 9.35
CA ASP A 117 16.41 11.41 9.23
C ASP A 117 17.64 10.79 9.89
N VAL A 118 18.75 10.71 9.15
CA VAL A 118 20.03 10.24 9.68
C VAL A 118 20.40 11.12 10.90
N GLY A 119 20.40 10.52 12.10
CA GLY A 119 20.66 11.22 13.37
C GLY A 119 19.49 11.26 14.36
N LYS A 120 18.27 10.86 13.98
CA LYS A 120 17.18 10.63 14.94
C LYS A 120 17.19 9.17 15.40
N GLN A 121 17.71 8.95 16.60
CA GLN A 121 17.73 7.66 17.28
C GLN A 121 16.30 7.08 17.36
N LEU A 122 16.15 5.80 17.03
CA LEU A 122 14.96 5.04 17.37
C LEU A 122 14.89 4.98 18.90
N SER A 123 13.97 5.71 19.52
CA SER A 123 13.59 5.46 20.90
C SER A 123 12.90 4.10 20.94
N ILE A 124 13.66 3.07 21.31
CA ILE A 124 13.13 1.74 21.57
C ILE A 124 12.37 1.86 22.90
N PHE A 125 11.04 1.74 22.85
CA PHE A 125 10.18 1.54 24.02
C PHE A 125 9.62 0.13 23.97
#